data_AF-A0A6I6FZQ9-F1
#
_entry.id   AF-A0A6I6FZQ9-F1
#
_cell.length_a   1.000
_cell.length_b   1.000
_cell.length_c   1.000
_cell.angle_alpha   90.00
_cell.angle_beta   90.00
_cell.angle_gamma   90.00
#
_symmetry.space_group_name_H-M   'P 1'
#
loop_
_entity.id
_entity.type
_entity.pdbx_description
1 polymer ?
#
loop_
_entity_poly.entity_id
_entity_poly.type
_entity_poly.pdbx_seq_one_letter_code
_entity_poly.pdbx_strand_id
1 'polypeptide(L)'
;MLLEVPGRWGRDIFDGEALGEDLSRRLKEHIADCGSRMLFIRRPGREGQRLDRHRFYLCDTRPDRQSIRAGRVDGPEELLGLDLSPDGHVAGTREVAAPVPLVCTHAKRDQCCAVRGRPVAAGLESLLGGRLAALDPDAAVWECSHTGGHRFAPVLLLPGTGYTYGPAEVAHAAGIVEAALDGRVVTENLRGRSTWPPAGQVAEVAVRNSGVEAGPGDLVVTIDPDSPRVAVVRHTDGRAWRVEAGTRPLPPRSQSCRKPPGEASAWVVESFTQL
;
A
#
# COMPACT_ATOMS: atom_id res chain seq x y z
N MET A 1 -7.32 -5.44 -3.03
CA MET A 1 -8.09 -4.88 -4.15
C MET A 1 -8.18 -3.36 -4.07
N LEU A 2 -8.14 -2.70 -5.21
CA LEU A 2 -8.38 -1.26 -5.39
C LEU A 2 -9.61 -1.08 -6.29
N LEU A 3 -10.49 -0.13 -5.99
CA LEU A 3 -11.65 0.20 -6.82
C LEU A 3 -11.69 1.69 -7.14
N GLU A 4 -11.84 2.04 -8.40
CA GLU A 4 -11.98 3.42 -8.85
C GLU A 4 -13.35 3.98 -8.47
N VAL A 5 -13.35 4.93 -7.52
CA VAL A 5 -14.53 5.62 -7.02
C VAL A 5 -14.24 7.12 -7.03
N PRO A 6 -14.58 7.84 -8.12
CA PRO A 6 -14.22 9.26 -8.28
C PRO A 6 -14.91 10.19 -7.29
N GLY A 7 -16.07 9.76 -6.79
CA GLY A 7 -16.94 10.51 -5.90
C GLY A 7 -16.32 10.85 -4.54
N ARG A 8 -17.18 11.33 -3.65
CA ARG A 8 -16.79 11.66 -2.28
C ARG A 8 -16.68 10.36 -1.48
N TRP A 9 -15.64 10.27 -0.66
CA TRP A 9 -15.45 9.17 0.28
C TRP A 9 -15.86 9.64 1.67
N GLY A 10 -16.51 8.75 2.41
CA GLY A 10 -16.87 8.95 3.80
C GLY A 10 -15.67 8.95 4.74
N ARG A 11 -15.89 8.80 6.05
CA ARG A 11 -14.80 8.61 7.01
C ARG A 11 -14.19 7.21 6.89
N ASP A 12 -15.02 6.24 6.53
CA ASP A 12 -14.65 4.87 6.18
C ASP A 12 -15.15 4.58 4.76
N ILE A 13 -14.50 3.69 4.01
CA ILE A 13 -14.94 3.40 2.64
C ILE A 13 -16.26 2.62 2.59
N PHE A 14 -16.64 1.98 3.71
CA PHE A 14 -17.87 1.20 3.84
C PHE A 14 -18.94 1.87 4.72
N ASP A 15 -18.87 3.19 4.95
CA ASP A 15 -19.85 3.91 5.78
C ASP A 15 -21.12 4.35 5.02
N GLY A 16 -21.29 3.92 3.77
CA GLY A 16 -22.45 4.23 2.95
C GLY A 16 -22.37 5.53 2.15
N GLU A 17 -21.41 6.43 2.43
CA GLU A 17 -21.39 7.73 1.75
C GLU A 17 -21.10 7.63 0.25
N ALA A 18 -20.19 6.73 -0.15
CA ALA A 18 -19.77 6.60 -1.54
C ALA A 18 -20.64 5.64 -2.36
N LEU A 19 -21.09 4.54 -1.74
CA LEU A 19 -21.74 3.41 -2.42
C LEU A 19 -23.18 3.14 -1.96
N GLY A 20 -23.71 3.91 -1.01
CA GLY A 20 -24.96 3.59 -0.32
C GLY A 20 -24.78 2.52 0.75
N GLU A 21 -25.70 2.50 1.73
CA GLU A 21 -25.58 1.67 2.94
C GLU A 21 -25.61 0.16 2.63
N ASP A 22 -26.56 -0.31 1.81
CA ASP A 22 -26.70 -1.74 1.52
C ASP A 22 -25.48 -2.31 0.78
N LEU A 23 -25.06 -1.65 -0.31
CA LEU A 23 -23.92 -2.10 -1.10
C LEU A 23 -22.61 -2.05 -0.30
N SER A 24 -22.42 -1.00 0.51
CA SER A 24 -21.25 -0.91 1.40
C SER A 24 -21.17 -2.07 2.37
N ARG A 25 -22.30 -2.45 2.99
CA ARG A 25 -22.37 -3.59 3.91
C ARG A 25 -22.04 -4.90 3.20
N ARG A 26 -22.68 -5.16 2.05
CA ARG A 26 -22.47 -6.40 1.27
C ARG A 26 -21.04 -6.53 0.77
N LEU A 27 -20.44 -5.46 0.27
CA LEU A 27 -19.03 -5.48 -0.17
C LEU A 27 -18.08 -5.68 1.00
N LYS A 28 -18.36 -5.08 2.16
CA LYS A 28 -17.53 -5.29 3.35
C LYS A 28 -17.51 -6.75 3.79
N GLU A 29 -18.68 -7.39 3.82
CA GLU A 29 -18.83 -8.83 4.10
C GLU A 29 -18.06 -9.66 3.06
N HIS A 30 -18.35 -9.46 1.77
CA HIS A 30 -17.70 -10.19 0.66
C HIS A 30 -16.17 -10.08 0.66
N ILE A 31 -15.63 -8.86 0.86
CA ILE A 31 -14.19 -8.62 0.92
C ILE A 31 -13.56 -9.33 2.12
N ALA A 32 -14.24 -9.35 3.26
CA ALA A 32 -13.77 -10.03 4.46
C ALA A 32 -13.76 -11.56 4.26
N ASP A 33 -14.82 -12.11 3.67
CA ASP A 33 -14.93 -13.55 3.35
C ASP A 33 -13.85 -14.01 2.37
N CYS A 34 -13.48 -13.14 1.42
CA CYS A 34 -12.36 -13.37 0.50
C CYS A 34 -10.98 -13.23 1.17
N GLY A 35 -10.88 -12.82 2.44
CA GLY A 35 -9.60 -12.53 3.09
C GLY A 35 -8.86 -11.35 2.46
N SER A 36 -9.59 -10.47 1.78
CA SER A 36 -9.05 -9.37 0.99
C SER A 36 -9.14 -8.04 1.74
N ARG A 37 -8.43 -7.02 1.25
CA ARG A 37 -8.61 -5.62 1.68
C ARG A 37 -9.00 -4.76 0.50
N MET A 38 -9.85 -3.77 0.72
CA MET A 38 -10.27 -2.83 -0.31
C MET A 38 -9.73 -1.43 -0.03
N LEU A 39 -9.35 -0.71 -1.08
CA LEU A 39 -9.14 0.73 -1.07
C LEU A 39 -9.93 1.35 -2.21
N PHE A 40 -10.46 2.55 -2.00
CA PHE A 40 -10.92 3.38 -3.11
C PHE A 40 -9.74 4.14 -3.70
N ILE A 41 -9.77 4.31 -5.02
CA ILE A 41 -8.82 5.09 -5.78
C ILE A 41 -9.56 6.09 -6.68
N ARG A 42 -8.88 7.18 -7.04
CA ARG A 42 -9.34 8.10 -8.09
C ARG A 42 -8.14 8.80 -8.73
N ARG A 43 -8.28 9.22 -9.99
CA ARG A 43 -7.23 9.99 -10.66
C ARG A 43 -7.05 11.35 -9.96
N PRO A 44 -5.81 11.86 -9.86
CA PRO A 44 -5.56 13.22 -9.40
C PRO A 44 -6.30 14.26 -10.27
N GLY A 45 -6.78 15.33 -9.64
CA GLY A 45 -7.49 16.41 -10.33
C GLY A 45 -8.94 16.05 -10.70
N ARG A 46 -9.70 17.05 -11.20
CA ARG A 46 -11.13 16.89 -11.52
C ARG A 46 -11.39 16.27 -12.88
N GLU A 47 -10.48 16.45 -13.84
CA GLU A 47 -10.65 15.97 -15.21
C GLU A 47 -10.61 14.43 -15.28
N GLY A 48 -9.80 13.79 -14.44
CA GLY A 48 -9.69 12.34 -14.38
C GLY A 48 -10.81 11.62 -13.62
N GLN A 49 -11.88 12.33 -13.21
CA GLN A 49 -12.98 11.78 -12.40
C GLN A 49 -14.23 11.40 -13.21
N ARG A 50 -14.13 11.35 -14.54
CA ARG A 50 -15.18 10.86 -15.43
C ARG A 50 -14.91 9.40 -15.76
N LEU A 51 -15.88 8.53 -15.52
CA LEU A 51 -15.77 7.10 -15.81
C LEU A 51 -16.88 6.64 -16.73
N ASP A 52 -16.49 5.87 -17.74
CA ASP A 52 -17.41 5.04 -18.51
C ASP A 52 -17.65 3.70 -17.79
N ARG A 53 -16.60 3.16 -17.15
CA ARG A 53 -16.60 1.92 -16.35
C ARG A 53 -15.68 2.08 -15.15
N HIS A 54 -15.97 1.37 -14.06
CA HIS A 54 -15.12 1.35 -12.87
C HIS A 54 -13.92 0.43 -13.08
N ARG A 55 -12.71 0.99 -12.97
CA ARG A 55 -11.49 0.18 -12.94
C ARG A 55 -11.30 -0.43 -11.55
N PHE A 56 -10.81 -1.65 -11.50
CA PHE A 56 -10.31 -2.25 -10.27
C PHE A 56 -8.96 -2.90 -10.48
N TYR A 57 -8.21 -3.04 -9.39
CA TYR A 57 -6.95 -3.78 -9.35
C TYR A 57 -6.98 -4.84 -8.27
N LEU A 58 -6.59 -6.06 -8.60
CA LEU A 58 -6.24 -7.10 -7.65
C LEU A 58 -4.73 -7.06 -7.47
N CYS A 59 -4.28 -6.98 -6.22
CA CYS A 59 -2.86 -6.84 -5.92
C CYS A 59 -2.47 -7.90 -4.90
N ASP A 60 -1.55 -8.78 -5.27
CA ASP A 60 -0.89 -9.69 -4.36
C ASP A 60 0.44 -9.08 -3.93
N THR A 61 0.68 -9.07 -2.62
CA THR A 61 1.83 -8.41 -2.00
C THR A 61 2.82 -9.39 -1.38
N ARG A 62 2.52 -10.70 -1.43
CA ARG A 62 3.41 -11.76 -0.94
C ARG A 62 4.66 -11.81 -1.82
N PRO A 63 5.88 -11.88 -1.24
CA PRO A 63 7.10 -11.65 -2.01
C PRO A 63 7.29 -12.54 -3.24
N ASP A 64 6.85 -13.79 -3.15
CA ASP A 64 6.94 -14.85 -4.15
C ASP A 64 5.79 -14.83 -5.18
N ARG A 65 4.77 -14.01 -4.96
CA ARG A 65 3.53 -13.96 -5.78
C ARG A 65 3.11 -12.56 -6.19
N GLN A 66 4.01 -11.59 -6.03
CA GLN A 66 3.75 -10.18 -6.30
C GLN A 66 3.13 -10.02 -7.69
N SER A 67 1.95 -9.40 -7.74
CA SER A 67 1.27 -9.18 -9.01
C SER A 67 0.26 -8.05 -8.88
N ILE A 68 0.01 -7.38 -10.00
CA ILE A 68 -1.10 -6.45 -10.16
C ILE A 68 -1.91 -6.93 -11.34
N ARG A 69 -3.21 -7.15 -11.15
CA ARG A 69 -4.15 -7.48 -12.22
C ARG A 69 -5.21 -6.40 -12.31
N ALA A 70 -5.39 -5.81 -13.48
CA ALA A 70 -6.42 -4.80 -13.73
C ALA A 70 -7.65 -5.43 -14.38
N GLY A 71 -8.83 -4.93 -14.01
CA GLY A 71 -10.11 -5.27 -14.63
C GLY A 71 -11.08 -4.10 -14.61
N ARG A 72 -12.26 -4.29 -15.21
CA ARG A 72 -13.31 -3.26 -15.31
C ARG A 72 -14.68 -3.88 -15.02
N VAL A 73 -15.50 -3.14 -14.29
CA VAL A 73 -16.91 -3.44 -13.99
C VAL A 73 -17.79 -2.26 -14.36
N ASP A 74 -19.04 -2.51 -14.71
CA ASP A 74 -19.98 -1.42 -15.05
C ASP A 74 -20.44 -0.67 -13.80
N GLY A 75 -20.57 -1.39 -12.69
CA GLY A 75 -20.89 -0.85 -11.37
C GLY A 75 -20.17 -1.59 -10.24
N PRO A 76 -19.95 -0.95 -9.08
CA PRO A 76 -19.31 -1.59 -7.93
C PRO A 76 -20.04 -2.85 -7.41
N GLU A 77 -21.33 -2.98 -7.66
CA GLU A 77 -22.15 -4.14 -7.31
C GLU A 77 -21.72 -5.44 -8.00
N GLU A 78 -21.12 -5.37 -9.20
CA GLU A 78 -20.64 -6.55 -9.92
C GLU A 78 -19.50 -7.25 -9.17
N LEU A 79 -18.76 -6.53 -8.31
CA LEU A 79 -17.68 -7.09 -7.51
C LEU A 79 -18.16 -8.19 -6.55
N LEU A 80 -19.44 -8.19 -6.17
CA LEU A 80 -20.04 -9.23 -5.33
C LEU A 80 -20.13 -10.59 -6.03
N GLY A 81 -20.07 -10.61 -7.37
CA GLY A 81 -20.04 -11.84 -8.17
C GLY A 81 -18.63 -12.36 -8.46
N LEU A 82 -17.58 -11.65 -8.03
CA LEU A 82 -16.20 -12.00 -8.33
C LEU A 82 -15.55 -12.73 -7.15
N ASP A 83 -14.73 -13.74 -7.46
CA ASP A 83 -13.84 -14.35 -6.48
C ASP A 83 -12.61 -13.46 -6.28
N LEU A 84 -12.61 -12.71 -5.17
CA LEU A 84 -11.57 -11.76 -4.79
C LEU A 84 -10.56 -12.36 -3.80
N SER A 85 -10.58 -13.68 -3.63
CA SER A 85 -9.62 -14.39 -2.80
C SER A 85 -8.22 -14.34 -3.42
N PRO A 86 -7.13 -14.53 -2.65
CA PRO A 86 -5.77 -14.46 -3.16
C PRO A 86 -5.45 -15.48 -4.28
N ASP A 87 -6.21 -16.57 -4.38
CA ASP A 87 -6.08 -17.60 -5.40
C ASP A 87 -7.22 -17.56 -6.43
N GLY A 88 -8.15 -16.62 -6.27
CA GLY A 88 -9.29 -16.44 -7.14
C GLY A 88 -8.91 -16.01 -8.55
N HIS A 89 -9.66 -16.53 -9.53
CA HIS A 89 -9.53 -16.10 -10.91
C HIS A 89 -10.71 -15.23 -11.32
N VAL A 90 -10.43 -13.97 -11.61
CA VAL A 90 -11.41 -13.04 -12.16
C VAL A 90 -11.23 -12.94 -13.67
N ALA A 91 -12.19 -13.45 -14.43
CA ALA A 91 -12.19 -13.42 -15.88
C ALA A 91 -12.13 -11.97 -16.41
N GLY A 92 -11.43 -11.77 -17.53
CA GLY A 92 -11.26 -10.45 -18.14
C GLY A 92 -10.24 -9.53 -17.45
N THR A 93 -9.60 -9.99 -16.36
CA THR A 93 -8.45 -9.28 -15.78
C THR A 93 -7.17 -9.59 -16.53
N ARG A 94 -6.27 -8.61 -16.60
CA ARG A 94 -4.92 -8.76 -17.19
C ARG A 94 -3.86 -8.31 -16.21
N GLU A 95 -2.66 -8.84 -16.34
CA GLU A 95 -1.51 -8.38 -15.56
C GLU A 95 -1.09 -6.96 -15.98
N VAL A 96 -0.62 -6.19 -15.01
CA VAL A 96 -0.09 -4.83 -15.16
C VAL A 96 1.36 -4.84 -14.69
N ALA A 97 2.28 -4.68 -15.63
CA ALA A 97 3.72 -4.77 -15.34
C ALA A 97 4.29 -3.48 -14.71
N ALA A 98 3.69 -2.33 -15.00
CA ALA A 98 4.17 -1.06 -14.47
C ALA A 98 3.67 -0.76 -13.03
N PRO A 99 4.42 0.01 -12.24
CA PRO A 99 3.98 0.44 -10.92
C PRO A 99 2.67 1.23 -10.94
N VAL A 100 1.82 1.00 -9.93
CA VAL A 100 0.55 1.72 -9.70
C VAL A 100 0.62 2.48 -8.38
N PRO A 101 1.39 3.59 -8.28
CA PRO A 101 1.62 4.28 -7.02
C PRO A 101 0.34 4.90 -6.45
N LEU A 102 0.11 4.66 -5.16
CA LEU A 102 -1.06 5.18 -4.44
C LEU A 102 -0.62 6.20 -3.39
N VAL A 103 -1.24 7.37 -3.43
CA VAL A 103 -1.02 8.43 -2.44
C VAL A 103 -2.29 8.64 -1.62
N CYS A 104 -2.20 8.48 -0.30
CA CYS A 104 -3.37 8.63 0.56
C CYS A 104 -3.82 10.10 0.62
N THR A 105 -5.07 10.40 0.20
CA THR A 105 -5.67 11.74 0.22
C THR A 105 -6.98 11.82 1.01
N HIS A 106 -7.19 10.87 1.93
CA HIS A 106 -8.48 10.64 2.58
C HIS A 106 -8.85 11.68 3.66
N ALA A 107 -9.31 12.86 3.23
CA ALA A 107 -9.57 14.03 4.08
C ALA A 107 -10.49 13.79 5.28
N LYS A 108 -11.59 13.03 5.08
CA LYS A 108 -12.57 12.75 6.14
C LYS A 108 -12.01 11.84 7.22
N ARG A 109 -11.08 10.95 6.86
CA ARG A 109 -10.34 10.13 7.82
C ARG A 109 -9.31 10.95 8.58
N ASP A 110 -8.45 11.65 7.86
CA ASP A 110 -7.48 12.58 8.43
C ASP A 110 -7.14 13.70 7.42
N GLN A 111 -7.22 14.95 7.86
CA GLN A 111 -6.99 16.12 7.01
C GLN A 111 -5.56 16.20 6.48
N CYS A 112 -4.56 15.75 7.25
CA CYS A 112 -3.17 15.83 6.81
C CYS A 112 -2.86 14.91 5.63
N CYS A 113 -3.57 13.78 5.51
CA CYS A 113 -3.47 12.97 4.29
C CYS A 113 -3.91 13.76 3.06
N ALA A 114 -5.01 14.51 3.14
CA ALA A 114 -5.47 15.29 1.99
C ALA A 114 -4.59 16.52 1.71
N VAL A 115 -4.21 17.26 2.76
CA VAL A 115 -3.43 18.50 2.63
C VAL A 115 -2.04 18.22 2.08
N ARG A 116 -1.37 17.18 2.57
CA ARG A 116 0.00 16.83 2.15
C ARG A 116 0.04 15.84 0.99
N GLY A 117 -0.93 14.93 0.90
CA GLY A 117 -0.94 13.88 -0.13
C GLY A 117 -1.37 14.37 -1.52
N ARG A 118 -2.32 15.30 -1.64
CA ARG A 118 -2.77 15.79 -2.96
C ARG A 118 -1.65 16.46 -3.77
N PRO A 119 -0.79 17.33 -3.19
CA PRO A 119 0.39 17.85 -3.90
C PRO A 119 1.33 16.74 -4.38
N VAL A 120 1.53 15.68 -3.58
CA VAL A 120 2.36 14.53 -3.97
C VAL A 120 1.74 13.76 -5.13
N ALA A 121 0.44 13.47 -5.08
CA ALA A 121 -0.26 12.77 -6.16
C ALA A 121 -0.20 13.55 -7.48
N ALA A 122 -0.44 14.86 -7.45
CA ALA A 122 -0.36 15.73 -8.61
C ALA A 122 1.08 15.85 -9.15
N GLY A 123 2.07 15.98 -8.26
CA GLY A 123 3.48 16.05 -8.62
C GLY A 123 3.96 14.76 -9.29
N LEU A 124 3.61 13.60 -8.73
CA LEU A 124 3.91 12.30 -9.34
C LEU A 124 3.26 12.13 -10.70
N GLU A 125 1.99 12.51 -10.85
CA GLU A 125 1.28 12.41 -12.14
C GLU A 125 1.98 13.28 -13.20
N SER A 126 2.37 14.50 -12.85
CA SER A 126 3.11 15.41 -13.74
C SER A 126 4.48 14.85 -14.14
N LEU A 127 5.24 14.31 -13.18
CA LEU A 127 6.61 13.85 -13.42
C LEU A 127 6.68 12.47 -14.11
N LEU A 128 5.76 11.56 -13.78
CA LEU A 128 5.87 10.13 -14.11
C LEU A 128 4.62 9.57 -14.81
N GLY A 129 3.49 10.27 -14.84
CA GLY A 129 2.24 9.76 -15.40
C GLY A 129 2.37 9.30 -16.86
N GLY A 130 3.02 10.11 -17.70
CA GLY A 130 3.28 9.75 -19.11
C GLY A 130 4.19 8.52 -19.27
N ARG A 131 5.21 8.37 -18.40
CA ARG A 131 6.10 7.19 -18.40
C ARG A 131 5.37 5.93 -17.99
N LEU A 132 4.54 6.00 -16.93
CA LEU A 132 3.73 4.88 -16.48
C LEU A 132 2.74 4.45 -17.55
N ALA A 133 2.01 5.40 -18.15
CA ALA A 133 1.04 5.13 -19.20
C ALA A 133 1.66 4.53 -20.48
N ALA A 134 2.90 4.92 -20.81
CA ALA A 134 3.63 4.36 -21.94
C ALA A 134 4.07 2.90 -21.71
N LEU A 135 4.30 2.51 -20.45
CA LEU A 135 4.61 1.12 -20.09
C LEU A 135 3.35 0.26 -20.06
N ASP A 136 2.25 0.80 -19.53
CA ASP A 136 0.99 0.11 -19.42
C ASP A 136 -0.19 1.10 -19.34
N PRO A 137 -1.24 0.96 -20.16
CA PRO A 137 -2.36 1.91 -20.19
C PRO A 137 -3.22 1.90 -18.92
N ASP A 138 -3.13 0.84 -18.10
CA ASP A 138 -3.75 0.79 -16.79
C ASP A 138 -2.78 1.17 -15.67
N ALA A 139 -1.51 1.50 -15.94
CA ALA A 139 -0.62 2.09 -14.95
C ALA A 139 -0.80 3.60 -14.85
N ALA A 140 -0.93 4.08 -13.62
CA ALA A 140 -1.29 5.46 -13.32
C ALA A 140 -0.92 5.81 -11.88
N VAL A 141 -0.75 7.11 -11.61
CA VAL A 141 -0.74 7.62 -10.23
C VAL A 141 -2.19 7.75 -9.75
N TRP A 142 -2.42 7.30 -8.53
CA TRP A 142 -3.74 7.32 -7.91
C TRP A 142 -3.73 8.05 -6.58
N GLU A 143 -4.74 8.88 -6.36
CA GLU A 143 -5.18 9.19 -5.02
C GLU A 143 -5.88 7.96 -4.44
N CYS A 144 -5.68 7.66 -3.15
CA CYS A 144 -6.36 6.53 -2.50
C CYS A 144 -6.98 6.88 -1.15
N SER A 145 -7.95 6.05 -0.76
CA SER A 145 -8.52 6.03 0.59
C SER A 145 -7.47 5.63 1.63
N HIS A 146 -7.85 5.65 2.90
CA HIS A 146 -6.88 5.53 3.98
C HIS A 146 -6.15 4.18 4.01
N THR A 147 -4.82 4.22 3.89
CA THR A 147 -3.93 3.05 3.95
C THR A 147 -3.34 2.78 5.34
N GLY A 148 -3.63 3.64 6.32
CA GLY A 148 -3.01 3.59 7.65
C GLY A 148 -1.73 4.44 7.77
N GLY A 149 -1.46 4.92 8.98
CA GLY A 149 -0.27 5.72 9.28
C GLY A 149 -0.38 7.18 8.83
N HIS A 150 -1.54 7.82 9.01
CA HIS A 150 -1.72 9.25 8.72
C HIS A 150 -0.78 10.16 9.52
N ARG A 151 -0.23 9.70 10.66
CA ARG A 151 0.87 10.37 11.38
C ARG A 151 2.16 10.52 10.55
N PHE A 152 2.31 9.70 9.52
CA PHE A 152 3.42 9.71 8.57
C PHE A 152 3.01 10.33 7.23
N ALA A 153 1.89 11.05 7.16
CA ALA A 153 1.50 11.74 5.94
C ALA A 153 2.65 12.62 5.42
N PRO A 154 2.82 12.79 4.10
CA PRO A 154 2.13 12.05 3.03
C PRO A 154 2.56 10.57 2.97
N VAL A 155 1.58 9.68 2.82
CA VAL A 155 1.81 8.23 2.74
C VAL A 155 1.73 7.78 1.28
N LEU A 156 2.78 7.13 0.81
CA LEU A 156 2.85 6.46 -0.48
C LEU A 156 2.78 4.94 -0.27
N LEU A 157 2.02 4.23 -1.11
CA LEU A 157 1.92 2.78 -1.14
C LEU A 157 2.15 2.29 -2.56
N LEU A 158 3.04 1.31 -2.73
CA LEU A 158 3.19 0.56 -3.97
C LEU A 158 2.41 -0.75 -3.84
N PRO A 159 1.24 -0.91 -4.47
CA PRO A 159 0.33 -2.01 -4.19
C PRO A 159 0.79 -3.35 -4.77
N GLY A 160 1.65 -3.35 -5.81
CA GLY A 160 2.23 -4.59 -6.35
C GLY A 160 3.27 -5.24 -5.44
N THR A 161 3.93 -4.47 -4.58
CA THR A 161 4.87 -4.98 -3.58
C THR A 161 4.30 -4.94 -2.17
N GLY A 162 3.32 -4.07 -1.92
CA GLY A 162 2.77 -3.78 -0.60
C GLY A 162 3.64 -2.84 0.24
N TYR A 163 4.73 -2.28 -0.30
CA TYR A 163 5.59 -1.36 0.44
C TYR A 163 4.90 -0.03 0.73
N THR A 164 4.95 0.36 2.00
CA THR A 164 4.39 1.62 2.48
C THR A 164 5.52 2.56 2.92
N TYR A 165 5.45 3.81 2.50
CA TYR A 165 6.40 4.86 2.83
C TYR A 165 5.71 6.01 3.55
N GLY A 166 6.45 6.74 4.39
CA GLY A 166 5.95 7.97 4.98
C GLY A 166 6.89 8.55 6.04
N PRO A 167 7.15 9.87 6.03
CA PRO A 167 6.68 10.85 5.03
C PRO A 167 7.37 10.68 3.67
N ALA A 168 6.62 10.81 2.58
CA ALA A 168 7.12 10.73 1.21
C ALA A 168 6.67 11.97 0.41
N GLU A 169 7.41 13.07 0.55
CA GLU A 169 7.18 14.29 -0.23
C GLU A 169 7.51 14.07 -1.72
N VAL A 170 7.12 15.00 -2.60
CA VAL A 170 7.12 14.83 -4.07
C VAL A 170 8.42 14.23 -4.61
N ALA A 171 9.59 14.81 -4.26
CA ALA A 171 10.88 14.34 -4.77
C ALA A 171 11.23 12.93 -4.27
N HIS A 172 10.98 12.66 -2.98
CA HIS A 172 11.20 11.33 -2.40
C HIS A 172 10.28 10.29 -3.02
N ALA A 173 9.00 10.63 -3.15
CA ALA A 173 8.01 9.76 -3.77
C ALA A 173 8.35 9.44 -5.23
N ALA A 174 8.84 10.43 -5.99
CA ALA A 174 9.31 10.21 -7.36
C ALA A 174 10.48 9.23 -7.39
N GLY A 175 11.50 9.44 -6.54
CA GLY A 175 12.64 8.51 -6.44
C GLY A 175 12.24 7.08 -6.04
N ILE A 176 11.23 6.93 -5.18
CA ILE A 176 10.67 5.61 -4.83
C ILE A 176 10.03 4.94 -6.06
N VAL A 177 9.23 5.67 -6.84
CA VAL A 177 8.56 5.12 -8.03
C VAL A 177 9.58 4.80 -9.13
N GLU A 178 10.61 5.64 -9.31
CA GLU A 178 11.70 5.37 -10.23
C GLU A 178 12.52 4.14 -9.84
N ALA A 179 12.83 3.99 -8.55
CA ALA A 179 13.45 2.77 -8.06
C ALA A 179 12.56 1.54 -8.33
N ALA A 180 11.25 1.65 -8.15
CA ALA A 180 10.32 0.55 -8.44
C ALA A 180 10.28 0.19 -9.93
N LEU A 181 10.41 1.17 -10.82
CA LEU A 181 10.54 0.92 -12.27
C LEU A 181 11.81 0.11 -12.60
N ASP A 182 12.88 0.31 -11.84
CA ASP A 182 14.14 -0.41 -12.01
C ASP A 182 14.22 -1.70 -11.17
N GLY A 183 13.12 -2.15 -10.56
CA GLY A 183 13.09 -3.34 -9.71
C GLY A 183 13.88 -3.20 -8.39
N ARG A 184 14.09 -1.96 -7.92
CA ARG A 184 14.81 -1.63 -6.69
C ARG A 184 13.87 -1.17 -5.58
N VAL A 185 14.35 -1.24 -4.33
CA VAL A 185 13.61 -0.80 -3.13
C VAL A 185 14.39 0.29 -2.43
N VAL A 186 13.77 1.47 -2.27
CA VAL A 186 14.32 2.55 -1.44
C VAL A 186 14.05 2.23 0.03
N THR A 187 15.04 2.40 0.91
CA THR A 187 14.86 2.16 2.35
C THR A 187 14.55 3.42 3.16
N GLU A 188 14.89 4.60 2.63
CA GLU A 188 14.57 5.87 3.28
C GLU A 188 13.05 6.04 3.43
N ASN A 189 12.61 6.30 4.67
CA ASN A 189 11.20 6.39 5.07
C ASN A 189 10.34 5.16 4.70
N LEU A 190 10.95 4.02 4.41
CA LEU A 190 10.27 2.74 4.23
C LEU A 190 9.75 2.26 5.58
N ARG A 191 8.42 2.11 5.69
CA ARG A 191 7.77 1.59 6.89
C ARG A 191 7.72 0.06 6.91
N GLY A 192 7.84 -0.56 5.73
CA GLY A 192 7.81 -1.99 5.53
C GLY A 192 6.72 -2.44 4.56
N ARG A 193 6.63 -3.75 4.37
CA ARG A 193 5.64 -4.41 3.49
C ARG A 193 4.37 -4.74 4.25
N SER A 194 3.23 -4.34 3.70
CA SER A 194 1.91 -4.47 4.34
C SER A 194 1.41 -5.91 4.56
N THR A 195 2.02 -6.90 3.88
CA THR A 195 1.74 -8.33 4.07
C THR A 195 2.29 -8.85 5.40
N TRP A 196 3.33 -8.21 5.93
CA TRP A 196 3.97 -8.64 7.18
C TRP A 196 3.33 -8.03 8.41
N PRO A 197 3.32 -8.77 9.55
CA PRO A 197 3.11 -8.15 10.85
C PRO A 197 4.26 -7.17 11.17
N PRO A 198 4.10 -6.27 12.16
CA PRO A 198 5.11 -5.25 12.45
C PRO A 198 6.53 -5.78 12.69
N ALA A 199 6.70 -6.89 13.39
CA ALA A 199 8.02 -7.52 13.59
C ALA A 199 8.66 -7.93 12.25
N GLY A 200 7.89 -8.49 11.32
CA GLY A 200 8.38 -8.85 9.99
C GLY A 200 8.72 -7.64 9.12
N GLN A 201 7.95 -6.55 9.24
CA GLN A 201 8.27 -5.28 8.58
C GLN A 201 9.61 -4.73 9.06
N VAL A 202 9.85 -4.73 10.37
CA VAL A 202 11.11 -4.29 10.99
C VAL A 202 12.27 -5.16 10.53
N ALA A 203 12.08 -6.48 10.54
CA ALA A 203 13.10 -7.44 10.13
C ALA A 203 13.52 -7.25 8.66
N GLU A 204 12.55 -7.15 7.75
CA GLU A 204 12.85 -6.92 6.33
C GLU A 204 13.60 -5.60 6.12
N VAL A 205 13.12 -4.52 6.74
CA VAL A 205 13.75 -3.20 6.65
C VAL A 205 15.17 -3.21 7.24
N ALA A 206 15.40 -3.96 8.32
CA ALA A 206 16.72 -4.11 8.93
C ALA A 206 17.72 -4.76 7.97
N VAL A 207 17.35 -5.85 7.29
CA VAL A 207 18.21 -6.50 6.29
C VAL A 207 18.48 -5.60 5.10
N ARG A 208 17.47 -4.88 4.58
CA ARG A 208 17.69 -3.93 3.48
C ARG A 208 18.65 -2.80 3.89
N ASN A 209 18.54 -2.32 5.12
CA ASN A 209 19.44 -1.29 5.65
C ASN A 209 20.85 -1.79 6.01
N SER A 210 21.10 -3.10 6.01
CA SER A 210 22.45 -3.63 6.24
C SER A 210 23.35 -3.57 5.00
N GLY A 211 22.86 -2.99 3.89
CA GLY A 211 23.60 -2.86 2.63
C GLY A 211 23.50 -4.09 1.72
N VAL A 212 22.56 -4.99 1.99
CA VAL A 212 22.30 -6.13 1.11
C VAL A 212 21.53 -5.65 -0.11
N GLU A 213 22.10 -5.85 -1.30
CA GLU A 213 21.41 -5.67 -2.57
C GLU A 213 20.30 -6.72 -2.69
N ALA A 214 19.05 -6.27 -2.71
CA ALA A 214 17.87 -7.12 -2.82
C ALA A 214 16.71 -6.35 -3.45
N GLY A 215 16.16 -6.88 -4.54
CA GLY A 215 14.92 -6.41 -5.13
C GLY A 215 13.69 -6.72 -4.25
N PRO A 216 12.48 -6.32 -4.69
CA PRO A 216 11.25 -6.59 -3.97
C PRO A 216 10.98 -8.08 -3.74
N GLY A 217 11.35 -8.95 -4.68
CA GLY A 217 11.09 -10.40 -4.59
C GLY A 217 12.15 -11.19 -3.83
N ASP A 218 13.29 -10.57 -3.50
CA ASP A 218 14.47 -11.32 -3.06
C ASP A 218 14.48 -11.67 -1.58
N LEU A 219 13.66 -11.00 -0.75
CA LEU A 219 13.59 -11.24 0.69
C LEU A 219 12.25 -11.86 1.09
N VAL A 220 12.32 -13.02 1.74
CA VAL A 220 11.17 -13.70 2.34
C VAL A 220 11.32 -13.68 3.85
N VAL A 221 10.26 -13.23 4.55
CA VAL A 221 10.24 -13.15 6.01
C VAL A 221 9.41 -14.29 6.58
N THR A 222 9.99 -15.03 7.52
CA THR A 222 9.28 -16.02 8.33
C THR A 222 9.29 -15.57 9.77
N ILE A 223 8.12 -15.46 10.39
CA ILE A 223 8.00 -15.18 11.83
C ILE A 223 8.14 -16.49 12.60
N ASP A 224 8.91 -16.46 13.69
CA ASP A 224 9.00 -17.59 14.61
C ASP A 224 7.63 -17.81 15.29
N PRO A 225 7.03 -19.01 15.17
CA PRO A 225 5.70 -19.28 15.71
C PRO A 225 5.67 -19.24 17.25
N ASP A 226 6.78 -19.54 17.91
CA ASP A 226 6.90 -19.56 19.37
C ASP A 226 7.36 -18.19 19.91
N SER A 227 7.92 -17.34 19.06
CA SER A 227 8.40 -16.01 19.41
C SER A 227 8.04 -14.97 18.34
N PRO A 228 6.83 -14.37 18.37
CA PRO A 228 6.31 -13.50 17.28
C PRO A 228 7.08 -12.18 17.07
N ARG A 229 8.07 -11.90 17.92
CA ARG A 229 9.03 -10.79 17.78
C ARG A 229 10.29 -11.18 17.01
N VAL A 230 10.51 -12.46 16.81
CA VAL A 230 11.67 -13.01 16.13
C VAL A 230 11.26 -13.34 14.69
N ALA A 231 12.07 -12.90 13.75
CA ALA A 231 11.89 -13.22 12.35
C ALA A 231 13.20 -13.72 11.74
N VAL A 232 13.09 -14.68 10.82
CA VAL A 232 14.16 -15.05 9.91
C VAL A 232 13.85 -14.45 8.56
N VAL A 233 14.74 -13.60 8.06
CA VAL A 233 14.69 -13.05 6.71
C VAL A 233 15.65 -13.85 5.84
N ARG A 234 15.16 -14.44 4.75
CA ARG A 234 15.97 -15.22 3.81
C ARG A 234 16.08 -14.47 2.49
N HIS A 235 17.29 -14.38 1.97
CA HIS A 235 17.52 -14.00 0.59
C HIS A 235 17.32 -15.20 -0.32
N THR A 236 16.87 -14.96 -1.54
CA THR A 236 16.83 -15.93 -2.64
C THR A 236 18.18 -16.56 -2.99
N ASP A 237 19.31 -16.00 -2.51
CA ASP A 237 20.66 -16.49 -2.77
C ASP A 237 21.18 -17.44 -1.67
N GLY A 238 20.35 -17.72 -0.67
CA GLY A 238 20.66 -18.63 0.44
C GLY A 238 21.13 -17.94 1.71
N ARG A 239 21.53 -16.66 1.68
CA ARG A 239 21.85 -15.91 2.91
C ARG A 239 20.61 -15.73 3.79
N ALA A 240 20.80 -15.71 5.10
CA ALA A 240 19.70 -15.50 6.04
C ALA A 240 20.14 -14.66 7.23
N TRP A 241 19.17 -13.96 7.83
CA TRP A 241 19.37 -13.14 9.02
C TRP A 241 18.26 -13.43 10.01
N ARG A 242 18.64 -13.60 11.27
CA ARG A 242 17.73 -13.61 12.39
C ARG A 242 17.65 -12.20 12.96
N VAL A 243 16.43 -11.69 13.10
CA VAL A 243 16.15 -10.36 13.64
C VAL A 243 15.17 -10.47 14.77
N GLU A 244 15.50 -9.88 15.92
CA GLU A 244 14.56 -9.71 17.03
C GLU A 244 14.04 -8.28 17.03
N ALA A 245 12.73 -8.13 16.99
CA ALA A 245 12.05 -6.86 16.98
C ALA A 245 11.50 -6.53 18.38
N GLY A 246 11.76 -5.30 18.81
CA GLY A 246 11.28 -4.74 20.06
C GLY A 246 10.32 -3.58 19.86
N THR A 247 9.84 -3.05 20.98
CA THR A 247 9.14 -1.76 21.01
C THR A 247 9.77 -0.86 22.04
N ARG A 248 10.11 0.37 21.66
CA ARG A 248 10.53 1.41 22.60
C ARG A 248 9.45 2.48 22.76
N PRO A 249 9.24 3.01 23.99
CA PRO A 249 8.41 4.19 24.16
C PRO A 249 9.03 5.39 23.45
N LEU A 250 8.18 6.32 23.02
CA LEU A 250 8.54 7.59 22.44
C LEU A 250 7.90 8.72 23.24
N PRO A 251 8.46 9.95 23.18
CA PRO A 251 7.76 11.12 23.67
C PRO A 251 6.35 11.22 23.07
N PRO A 252 5.36 11.68 23.86
CA PRO A 252 3.99 11.86 23.39
C PRO A 252 3.96 12.66 22.09
N ARG A 253 3.17 12.18 21.13
CA ARG A 253 3.09 12.79 19.81
C ARG A 253 1.72 12.58 19.18
N SER A 254 1.33 13.53 18.34
CA SER A 254 0.04 13.45 17.64
C SER A 254 0.03 12.24 16.71
N GLN A 255 -0.96 11.37 16.92
CA GLN A 255 -1.16 10.19 16.09
C GLN A 255 -2.04 10.48 14.87
N SER A 256 -2.74 11.63 14.87
CA SER A 256 -3.65 12.11 13.82
C SER A 256 -3.75 13.63 13.92
N CYS A 257 -4.08 14.33 12.84
CA CYS A 257 -4.11 15.80 12.86
C CYS A 257 -5.25 16.41 13.66
N ARG A 258 -6.22 15.59 14.09
CA ARG A 258 -7.35 16.01 14.92
C ARG A 258 -7.26 15.55 16.37
N LYS A 259 -6.17 14.87 16.76
CA LYS A 259 -6.00 14.36 18.13
C LYS A 259 -4.82 15.03 18.80
N PRO A 260 -4.93 15.36 20.10
CA PRO A 260 -3.78 15.82 20.86
C PRO A 260 -2.69 14.73 20.91
N PRO A 261 -1.44 15.10 21.25
CA PRO A 261 -0.38 14.15 21.53
C PRO A 261 -0.81 13.12 22.57
N GLY A 262 -0.55 11.85 22.29
CA GLY A 262 -0.78 10.74 23.20
C GLY A 262 0.43 9.82 23.25
N GLU A 263 0.33 8.76 24.05
CA GLU A 263 1.35 7.73 24.15
C GLU A 263 1.74 7.20 22.76
N ALA A 264 3.03 6.94 22.61
CA ALA A 264 3.60 6.51 21.35
C ALA A 264 4.73 5.52 21.58
N SER A 265 4.87 4.59 20.66
CA SER A 265 5.99 3.67 20.61
C SER A 265 6.49 3.52 19.18
N ALA A 266 7.76 3.13 19.05
CA ALA A 266 8.35 2.70 17.80
C ALA A 266 8.77 1.25 17.91
N TRP A 267 8.59 0.53 16.82
CA TRP A 267 9.28 -0.74 16.64
C TRP A 267 10.78 -0.50 16.38
N VAL A 268 11.61 -1.37 16.92
CA VAL A 268 13.08 -1.31 16.81
C VAL A 268 13.65 -2.68 16.58
N VAL A 269 14.88 -2.73 16.08
CA VAL A 269 15.70 -3.94 16.08
C VAL A 269 16.39 -4.04 17.44
N GLU A 270 16.14 -5.12 18.17
CA GLU A 270 16.83 -5.44 19.44
C GLU A 270 18.09 -6.25 19.18
N SER A 271 18.03 -7.20 18.25
CA SER A 271 19.21 -7.93 17.77
C SER A 271 19.12 -8.26 16.28
N PHE A 272 20.29 -8.35 15.64
CA PHE A 272 20.44 -8.63 14.22
C PHE A 272 21.66 -9.54 14.03
N THR A 273 21.46 -10.72 13.47
CA THR A 273 22.54 -11.72 13.31
C THR A 273 22.40 -12.41 11.96
N GLN A 274 23.47 -12.42 11.17
CA GLN A 274 23.54 -13.25 9.98
C GLN A 274 23.75 -14.71 10.37
N LEU A 275 22.99 -15.62 9.75
CA LEU A 275 22.99 -17.06 10.00
C LEU A 275 23.95 -17.79 9.06
#